data_AF-A0A5C7G039-F1
#
_entry.id   AF-A0A5C7G039-F1
#
_cell.length_a   1.000
_cell.length_b   1.000
_cell.length_c   1.000
_cell.angle_alpha   90.00
_cell.angle_beta   90.00
_cell.angle_gamma   90.00
#
_symmetry.space_group_name_H-M   'P 1'
#
loop_
_entity.id
_entity.type
_entity.pdbx_description
1 polymer ?
#
loop_
_entity_poly.entity_id
_entity_poly.type
_entity_poly.pdbx_seq_one_letter_code
_entity_poly.pdbx_strand_id
1 'polypeptide(L)'
;MRRFCITTGTIFCAAMALAGSGAVCAAEAPAPLRPAADHHQHLFSPAAAAWMSSSIVLAPVDADELVAQLDAAGVGRAAVLSAAYAYGLPARALDHEYARVRAENDWVAAQAARHPERLVALCSFNPLKDYALLELGRCATTAGFGRGIKLDFAASDVQLDQPGHVERLRQVFRAANARGMAIVMDMRASRALGRPYGAAQARVLLEQVLPYAPDVPVQVSHLAGNGPGFGDTPAREALAVLAEAAARQDPRMRQVWFDVAAVVQADLPADEARRLVRRLRQLGLDRVLYGSDPRGASEAPDAWEAFLRLPLEKAETARVARNVVPYLR
;
A
#
# COMPACT_ATOMS: atom_id res chain seq x y z
N MET A 1 104.69 -36.62 7.90
CA MET A 1 104.22 -37.46 6.76
C MET A 1 102.71 -37.64 6.88
N ARG A 2 101.96 -37.43 5.77
CA ARG A 2 100.53 -37.75 5.50
C ARG A 2 99.49 -36.91 6.26
N ARG A 3 98.78 -35.94 5.65
CA ARG A 3 97.75 -35.90 4.57
C ARG A 3 96.31 -36.03 5.09
N PHE A 4 95.49 -34.98 4.85
CA PHE A 4 94.04 -34.91 4.54
C PHE A 4 93.04 -35.56 5.54
N CYS A 5 91.77 -35.15 5.72
CA CYS A 5 90.80 -34.51 4.83
C CYS A 5 89.65 -33.87 5.65
N ILE A 6 88.93 -32.93 5.03
CA ILE A 6 87.73 -32.22 5.51
C ILE A 6 86.48 -33.12 5.36
N THR A 7 85.50 -32.99 6.25
CA THR A 7 84.08 -33.14 5.86
C THR A 7 83.16 -32.30 6.77
N THR A 8 82.46 -31.39 6.10
CA THR A 8 81.45 -30.45 6.58
C THR A 8 80.12 -31.18 6.79
N GLY A 9 79.50 -31.02 7.97
CA GLY A 9 78.14 -31.49 8.25
C GLY A 9 77.22 -30.29 8.44
N THR A 10 76.28 -30.11 7.51
CA THR A 10 75.28 -29.04 7.43
C THR A 10 74.22 -29.18 8.51
N ILE A 11 73.98 -28.13 9.29
CA ILE A 11 72.87 -28.02 10.26
C ILE A 11 71.62 -27.50 9.51
N PHE A 12 70.56 -28.31 9.44
CA PHE A 12 69.24 -27.90 8.97
C PHE A 12 68.45 -27.29 10.14
N CYS A 13 68.27 -25.97 10.14
CA CYS A 13 67.31 -25.28 11.00
C CYS A 13 65.91 -25.39 10.39
N ALA A 14 64.99 -26.10 11.06
CA ALA A 14 63.57 -26.10 10.73
C ALA A 14 62.91 -24.87 11.36
N ALA A 15 62.48 -23.91 10.54
CA ALA A 15 61.64 -22.80 10.95
C ALA A 15 60.17 -23.26 10.94
N MET A 16 59.55 -23.38 12.12
CA MET A 16 58.10 -23.54 12.26
C MET A 16 57.43 -22.18 12.05
N ALA A 17 56.74 -22.02 10.92
CA ALA A 17 55.82 -20.92 10.69
C ALA A 17 54.50 -21.18 11.43
N LEU A 18 54.26 -20.44 12.52
CA LEU A 18 52.97 -20.36 13.18
C LEU A 18 52.02 -19.54 12.30
N ALA A 19 51.18 -20.22 11.53
CA ALA A 19 50.06 -19.59 10.84
C ALA A 19 48.97 -19.25 11.87
N GLY A 20 48.92 -17.99 12.30
CA GLY A 20 47.82 -17.48 13.09
C GLY A 20 46.55 -17.41 12.26
N SER A 21 45.64 -18.37 12.43
CA SER A 21 44.27 -18.29 11.94
C SER A 21 43.50 -17.23 12.73
N GLY A 22 43.69 -15.96 12.38
CA GLY A 22 42.79 -14.90 12.79
C GLY A 22 41.43 -15.19 12.18
N ALA A 23 40.48 -15.64 13.01
CA ALA A 23 39.07 -15.66 12.65
C ALA A 23 38.65 -14.21 12.38
N VAL A 24 38.67 -13.82 11.11
CA VAL A 24 38.00 -12.62 10.64
C VAL A 24 36.51 -12.88 10.89
N CYS A 25 35.95 -12.27 11.94
CA CYS A 25 34.51 -12.15 12.06
C CYS A 25 34.05 -11.43 10.78
N ALA A 26 33.53 -12.20 9.83
CA ALA A 26 32.82 -11.64 8.69
C ALA A 26 31.65 -10.88 9.30
N ALA A 27 31.74 -9.54 9.27
CA ALA A 27 30.61 -8.71 9.62
C ALA A 27 29.47 -9.11 8.70
N GLU A 28 28.44 -9.73 9.27
CA GLU A 28 27.25 -10.13 8.54
C GLU A 28 26.71 -8.88 7.82
N ALA A 29 26.59 -8.96 6.49
CA ALA A 29 26.10 -7.84 5.72
C ALA A 29 24.74 -7.43 6.29
N PRO A 30 24.50 -6.13 6.56
CA PRO A 30 23.23 -5.71 7.13
C PRO A 30 22.10 -6.20 6.23
N ALA A 31 21.09 -6.83 6.84
CA ALA A 31 19.96 -7.39 6.13
C ALA A 31 19.36 -6.34 5.17
N PRO A 32 18.93 -6.75 3.95
CA PRO A 32 18.33 -5.82 3.00
C PRO A 32 17.18 -5.05 3.65
N LEU A 33 17.14 -3.73 3.46
CA LEU A 33 16.03 -2.92 3.95
C LEU A 33 14.73 -3.37 3.26
N ARG A 34 13.75 -3.80 4.05
CA ARG A 34 12.41 -4.20 3.58
C ARG A 34 11.32 -3.36 4.24
N PRO A 35 10.19 -3.14 3.56
CA PRO A 35 8.99 -2.57 4.18
C PRO A 35 8.48 -3.47 5.30
N ALA A 36 8.08 -2.87 6.42
CA ALA A 36 7.50 -3.59 7.54
C ALA A 36 6.12 -4.17 7.20
N ALA A 37 5.37 -3.49 6.33
CA ALA A 37 4.08 -3.96 5.83
C ALA A 37 3.77 -3.40 4.44
N ASP A 38 2.93 -4.14 3.71
CA ASP A 38 2.29 -3.69 2.47
C ASP A 38 0.87 -3.18 2.78
N HIS A 39 0.60 -1.91 2.48
CA HIS A 39 -0.66 -1.26 2.82
C HIS A 39 -1.69 -1.30 1.68
N HIS A 40 -1.40 -1.98 0.57
CA HIS A 40 -2.25 -1.99 -0.61
C HIS A 40 -2.12 -3.31 -1.37
N GLN A 41 -2.85 -4.33 -0.90
CA GLN A 41 -3.02 -5.60 -1.61
C GLN A 41 -4.50 -5.83 -1.91
N HIS A 42 -4.79 -6.61 -2.94
CA HIS A 42 -6.14 -7.09 -3.21
C HIS A 42 -6.12 -8.62 -3.25
N LEU A 43 -7.18 -9.23 -2.75
CA LEU A 43 -7.53 -10.59 -3.09
C LEU A 43 -8.77 -10.54 -3.98
N PHE A 44 -8.87 -11.49 -4.90
CA PHE A 44 -10.01 -11.57 -5.81
C PHE A 44 -10.62 -12.95 -5.72
N SER A 45 -11.89 -13.04 -5.30
CA SER A 45 -12.59 -14.31 -5.43
C SER A 45 -12.67 -14.70 -6.92
N PRO A 46 -12.84 -15.99 -7.25
CA PRO A 46 -13.06 -16.39 -8.64
C PRO A 46 -14.20 -15.62 -9.33
N ALA A 47 -15.26 -15.28 -8.58
CA ALA A 47 -16.39 -14.51 -9.09
C ALA A 47 -16.03 -13.03 -9.32
N ALA A 48 -15.24 -12.40 -8.45
CA ALA A 48 -14.78 -11.02 -8.63
C ALA A 48 -13.75 -10.91 -9.75
N ALA A 49 -12.77 -11.82 -9.79
CA ALA A 49 -11.79 -11.90 -10.87
C ALA A 49 -12.49 -12.06 -12.24
N ALA A 50 -13.48 -12.96 -12.36
CA ALA A 50 -14.25 -13.12 -13.59
C ALA A 50 -15.06 -11.86 -13.96
N TRP A 51 -15.68 -11.20 -12.99
CA TRP A 51 -16.42 -9.95 -13.21
C TRP A 51 -15.51 -8.83 -13.73
N MET A 52 -14.36 -8.62 -13.08
CA MET A 52 -13.42 -7.55 -13.42
C MET A 52 -12.58 -7.87 -14.66
N SER A 53 -12.42 -9.15 -15.02
CA SER A 53 -11.74 -9.61 -16.24
C SER A 53 -12.36 -9.13 -17.55
N SER A 54 -13.60 -8.65 -17.52
CA SER A 54 -14.21 -7.94 -18.65
C SER A 54 -13.57 -6.57 -18.96
N SER A 55 -12.65 -6.10 -18.11
CA SER A 55 -11.97 -4.80 -18.24
C SER A 55 -10.45 -4.87 -18.07
N ILE A 56 -9.93 -5.80 -17.27
CA ILE A 56 -8.49 -6.03 -17.04
C ILE A 56 -8.30 -7.51 -16.77
N VAL A 57 -7.40 -8.20 -17.48
CA VAL A 57 -7.12 -9.63 -17.21
C VAL A 57 -6.66 -9.76 -15.75
N LEU A 58 -7.49 -10.41 -14.92
CA LEU A 58 -7.23 -10.61 -13.51
C LEU A 58 -7.33 -12.10 -13.20
N ALA A 59 -6.23 -12.67 -12.70
CA ALA A 59 -6.27 -13.99 -12.09
C ALA A 59 -6.84 -13.88 -10.66
N PRO A 60 -7.62 -14.87 -10.20
CA PRO A 60 -7.87 -15.02 -8.77
C PRO A 60 -6.53 -15.11 -8.04
N VAL A 61 -6.39 -14.35 -6.95
CA VAL A 61 -5.26 -14.44 -6.03
C VAL A 61 -5.85 -14.73 -4.66
N ASP A 62 -5.41 -15.83 -4.04
CA ASP A 62 -5.86 -16.24 -2.72
C ASP A 62 -4.83 -15.89 -1.62
N ALA A 63 -5.17 -16.17 -0.36
CA ALA A 63 -4.31 -15.79 0.76
C ALA A 63 -2.95 -16.49 0.76
N ASP A 64 -2.88 -17.75 0.34
CA ASP A 64 -1.64 -18.53 0.38
C ASP A 64 -0.68 -18.02 -0.70
N GLU A 65 -1.20 -17.74 -1.89
CA GLU A 65 -0.42 -17.13 -2.97
C GLU A 65 0.11 -15.75 -2.55
N LEU A 66 -0.74 -14.90 -1.96
CA LEU A 66 -0.31 -13.59 -1.48
C LEU A 66 0.77 -13.71 -0.40
N VAL A 67 0.60 -14.62 0.58
CA VAL A 67 1.60 -14.81 1.64
C VAL A 67 2.94 -15.28 1.07
N ALA A 68 2.94 -16.18 0.08
CA ALA A 68 4.16 -16.58 -0.61
C ALA A 68 4.85 -15.40 -1.32
N GLN A 69 4.08 -14.50 -1.95
CA GLN A 69 4.61 -13.27 -2.56
C GLN A 69 5.20 -12.32 -1.51
N LEU A 70 4.53 -12.16 -0.36
CA LEU A 70 5.04 -11.36 0.76
C LEU A 70 6.33 -11.94 1.33
N ASP A 71 6.42 -13.26 1.48
CA ASP A 71 7.62 -13.96 1.95
C ASP A 71 8.80 -13.76 0.99
N ALA A 72 8.56 -13.88 -0.32
CA ALA A 72 9.55 -13.61 -1.36
C ALA A 72 10.05 -12.14 -1.33
N ALA A 73 9.15 -11.20 -1.02
CA ALA A 73 9.49 -9.78 -0.86
C ALA A 73 10.11 -9.46 0.51
N GLY A 74 10.09 -10.38 1.48
CA GLY A 74 10.51 -10.16 2.86
C GLY A 74 9.59 -9.20 3.64
N VAL A 75 8.30 -9.16 3.31
CA VAL A 75 7.29 -8.31 3.94
C VAL A 75 6.45 -9.11 4.95
N GLY A 76 6.40 -8.63 6.19
CA GLY A 76 5.80 -9.38 7.30
C GLY A 76 4.27 -9.32 7.35
N ARG A 77 3.64 -8.23 6.90
CA ARG A 77 2.18 -8.06 6.99
C ARG A 77 1.60 -7.34 5.78
N ALA A 78 0.33 -7.58 5.48
CA ALA A 78 -0.37 -6.85 4.44
C ALA A 78 -1.82 -6.48 4.78
N ALA A 79 -2.24 -5.32 4.28
CA ALA A 79 -3.64 -4.93 4.20
C ALA A 79 -4.25 -5.51 2.93
N VAL A 80 -5.29 -6.33 3.09
CA VAL A 80 -6.04 -6.91 1.97
C VAL A 80 -7.33 -6.13 1.79
N LEU A 81 -7.43 -5.44 0.66
CA LEU A 81 -8.56 -4.61 0.27
C LEU A 81 -9.54 -5.47 -0.54
N SER A 82 -10.79 -5.55 -0.10
CA SER A 82 -11.82 -6.22 -0.88
C SER A 82 -12.15 -5.42 -2.14
N ALA A 83 -12.31 -6.11 -3.27
CA ALA A 83 -12.75 -5.53 -4.53
C ALA A 83 -14.29 -5.41 -4.64
N ALA A 84 -15.05 -5.63 -3.56
CA ALA A 84 -16.51 -5.66 -3.58
C ALA A 84 -17.16 -4.35 -4.07
N TYR A 85 -16.44 -3.22 -4.03
CA TYR A 85 -16.91 -1.95 -4.62
C TYR A 85 -17.20 -2.10 -6.13
N ALA A 86 -16.49 -3.00 -6.82
CA ALA A 86 -16.59 -3.18 -8.27
C ALA A 86 -17.95 -3.74 -8.72
N TYR A 87 -18.71 -4.38 -7.83
CA TYR A 87 -20.09 -4.78 -8.16
C TYR A 87 -21.05 -3.60 -8.18
N GLY A 88 -20.75 -2.51 -7.46
CA GLY A 88 -21.58 -1.32 -7.40
C GLY A 88 -21.39 -0.34 -8.55
N LEU A 89 -20.62 -0.70 -9.59
CA LEU A 89 -20.36 0.13 -10.78
C LEU A 89 -21.68 0.56 -11.46
N PRO A 90 -22.01 1.88 -11.51
CA PRO A 90 -23.28 2.32 -12.09
C PRO A 90 -23.49 1.92 -13.55
N ALA A 91 -22.39 1.79 -14.31
CA ALA A 91 -22.42 1.43 -15.73
C ALA A 91 -22.82 -0.03 -16.02
N ARG A 92 -22.90 -0.90 -14.99
CA ARG A 92 -23.23 -2.32 -15.15
C ARG A 92 -24.24 -2.75 -14.10
N ALA A 93 -25.52 -2.74 -14.49
CA ALA A 93 -26.56 -3.32 -13.64
C ALA A 93 -26.29 -4.80 -13.39
N LEU A 94 -26.48 -5.23 -12.15
CA LEU A 94 -26.18 -6.58 -11.72
C LEU A 94 -27.30 -7.10 -10.83
N ASP A 95 -27.86 -8.24 -11.20
CA ASP A 95 -28.86 -8.91 -10.38
C ASP A 95 -28.26 -9.32 -9.04
N HIS A 96 -29.04 -9.06 -7.99
CA HIS A 96 -28.66 -9.33 -6.60
C HIS A 96 -27.29 -8.71 -6.22
N GLU A 97 -27.02 -7.49 -6.71
CA GLU A 97 -25.76 -6.75 -6.48
C GLU A 97 -25.29 -6.84 -5.02
N TYR A 98 -26.18 -6.54 -4.05
CA TYR A 98 -25.82 -6.55 -2.64
C TYR A 98 -25.41 -7.94 -2.13
N ALA A 99 -26.04 -9.01 -2.63
CA ALA A 99 -25.65 -10.38 -2.27
C ALA A 99 -24.22 -10.70 -2.75
N ARG A 100 -23.81 -10.17 -3.92
CA ARG A 100 -22.45 -10.35 -4.46
C ARG A 100 -21.42 -9.52 -3.70
N VAL A 101 -21.76 -8.28 -3.32
CA VAL A 101 -20.94 -7.45 -2.43
C VAL A 101 -20.66 -8.21 -1.12
N ARG A 102 -21.70 -8.76 -0.50
CA ARG A 102 -21.55 -9.56 0.71
C ARG A 102 -20.68 -10.78 0.51
N ALA A 103 -20.94 -11.55 -0.56
CA ALA A 103 -20.20 -12.76 -0.86
C ALA A 103 -18.70 -12.48 -1.07
N GLU A 104 -18.35 -11.39 -1.75
CA GLU A 104 -16.95 -11.00 -1.96
C GLU A 104 -16.27 -10.58 -0.67
N ASN A 105 -16.93 -9.73 0.13
CA ASN A 105 -16.40 -9.38 1.44
C ASN A 105 -16.19 -10.65 2.28
N ASP A 106 -17.23 -11.51 2.41
CA ASP A 106 -17.17 -12.73 3.22
C ASP A 106 -16.05 -13.67 2.76
N TRP A 107 -15.82 -13.78 1.45
CA TRP A 107 -14.72 -14.55 0.90
C TRP A 107 -13.35 -13.94 1.27
N VAL A 108 -13.16 -12.63 1.13
CA VAL A 108 -11.89 -11.96 1.50
C VAL A 108 -11.60 -12.10 3.00
N ALA A 109 -12.60 -11.97 3.87
CA ALA A 109 -12.41 -12.21 5.31
C ALA A 109 -12.01 -13.65 5.61
N ALA A 110 -12.67 -14.63 4.97
CA ALA A 110 -12.32 -16.03 5.13
C ALA A 110 -10.89 -16.33 4.65
N GLN A 111 -10.43 -15.68 3.58
CA GLN A 111 -9.07 -15.78 3.09
C GLN A 111 -8.06 -15.20 4.10
N ALA A 112 -8.26 -13.96 4.56
CA ALA A 112 -7.36 -13.34 5.54
C ALA A 112 -7.31 -14.11 6.87
N ALA A 113 -8.42 -14.72 7.29
CA ALA A 113 -8.49 -15.53 8.51
C ALA A 113 -7.64 -16.81 8.45
N ARG A 114 -7.16 -17.23 7.27
CA ARG A 114 -6.19 -18.34 7.13
C ARG A 114 -4.80 -17.95 7.62
N HIS A 115 -4.48 -16.65 7.63
CA HIS A 115 -3.17 -16.09 8.03
C HIS A 115 -3.36 -14.84 8.91
N PRO A 116 -4.00 -14.95 10.08
CA PRO A 116 -4.48 -13.81 10.87
C PRO A 116 -3.35 -12.94 11.45
N GLU A 117 -2.14 -13.47 11.60
CA GLU A 117 -0.94 -12.73 12.00
C GLU A 117 -0.25 -11.98 10.85
N ARG A 118 -0.59 -12.32 9.60
CA ARG A 118 0.00 -11.77 8.37
C ARG A 118 -0.94 -10.81 7.65
N LEU A 119 -2.24 -11.10 7.60
CA LEU A 119 -3.20 -10.41 6.74
C LEU A 119 -4.30 -9.72 7.55
N VAL A 120 -4.60 -8.48 7.19
CA VAL A 120 -5.76 -7.74 7.71
C VAL A 120 -6.70 -7.39 6.56
N ALA A 121 -7.91 -7.95 6.59
CA ALA A 121 -8.93 -7.65 5.59
C ALA A 121 -9.67 -6.34 5.88
N LEU A 122 -9.92 -5.58 4.81
CA LEU A 122 -10.68 -4.33 4.81
C LEU A 122 -11.90 -4.50 3.88
N CYS A 123 -13.09 -4.31 4.46
CA CYS A 123 -14.36 -4.52 3.77
C CYS A 123 -14.60 -3.44 2.73
N SER A 124 -15.36 -3.73 1.68
CA SER A 124 -15.61 -2.76 0.61
C SER A 124 -17.06 -2.74 0.15
N PHE A 125 -17.49 -1.59 -0.37
CA PHE A 125 -18.78 -1.37 -1.01
C PHE A 125 -18.74 -0.03 -1.77
N ASN A 126 -19.68 0.18 -2.70
CA ASN A 126 -19.90 1.50 -3.28
C ASN A 126 -20.62 2.40 -2.24
N PRO A 127 -20.03 3.52 -1.80
CA PRO A 127 -20.62 4.37 -0.77
C PRO A 127 -21.93 5.03 -1.21
N LEU A 128 -22.20 5.16 -2.50
CA LEU A 128 -23.40 5.78 -3.05
C LEU A 128 -24.64 4.88 -3.04
N LYS A 129 -24.47 3.57 -2.82
CA LYS A 129 -25.59 2.62 -2.82
C LYS A 129 -26.35 2.68 -1.51
N ASP A 130 -27.65 2.41 -1.55
CA ASP A 130 -28.52 2.46 -0.36
C ASP A 130 -28.06 1.52 0.76
N TYR A 131 -27.53 0.36 0.39
CA TYR A 131 -27.01 -0.64 1.32
C TYR A 131 -25.65 -0.29 1.94
N ALA A 132 -24.98 0.81 1.57
CA ALA A 132 -23.60 1.09 2.01
C ALA A 132 -23.45 1.15 3.54
N LEU A 133 -24.36 1.84 4.24
CA LEU A 133 -24.32 1.91 5.71
C LEU A 133 -24.71 0.59 6.38
N LEU A 134 -25.57 -0.20 5.73
CA LEU A 134 -25.92 -1.55 6.20
C LEU A 134 -24.70 -2.47 6.11
N GLU A 135 -23.98 -2.44 4.98
CA GLU A 135 -22.79 -3.27 4.80
C GLU A 135 -21.64 -2.84 5.70
N LEU A 136 -21.43 -1.53 5.88
CA LEU A 136 -20.48 -1.02 6.87
C LEU A 136 -20.80 -1.57 8.26
N GLY A 137 -22.07 -1.48 8.69
CA GLY A 137 -22.52 -2.00 9.97
C GLY A 137 -22.30 -3.51 10.13
N ARG A 138 -22.56 -4.28 9.07
CA ARG A 138 -22.30 -5.71 9.03
C ARG A 138 -20.81 -6.00 9.17
N CYS A 139 -19.98 -5.42 8.32
CA CYS A 139 -18.52 -5.60 8.32
C CYS A 139 -17.87 -5.22 9.66
N ALA A 140 -18.40 -4.20 10.35
CA ALA A 140 -17.90 -3.80 11.67
C ALA A 140 -18.10 -4.87 12.77
N THR A 141 -19.02 -5.82 12.55
CA THR A 141 -19.38 -6.86 13.54
C THR A 141 -19.05 -8.27 13.08
N THR A 142 -18.62 -8.46 11.83
CA THR A 142 -18.19 -9.75 11.29
C THR A 142 -16.80 -10.13 11.81
N ALA A 143 -16.64 -11.33 12.36
CA ALA A 143 -15.32 -11.86 12.73
C ALA A 143 -14.41 -11.96 11.49
N GLY A 144 -13.18 -11.42 11.57
CA GLY A 144 -12.26 -11.31 10.43
C GLY A 144 -12.38 -10.01 9.64
N PHE A 145 -13.41 -9.20 9.89
CA PHE A 145 -13.50 -7.78 9.52
C PHE A 145 -13.59 -6.91 10.77
N GLY A 146 -13.63 -5.59 10.57
CA GLY A 146 -13.86 -4.61 11.64
C GLY A 146 -12.73 -3.61 11.84
N ARG A 147 -11.60 -3.78 11.15
CA ARG A 147 -10.47 -2.84 11.24
C ARG A 147 -10.58 -1.65 10.29
N GLY A 148 -11.36 -1.77 9.21
CA GLY A 148 -11.57 -0.67 8.27
C GLY A 148 -12.32 -1.05 7.01
N ILE A 149 -12.48 -0.05 6.13
CA ILE A 149 -13.15 -0.14 4.85
C ILE A 149 -12.24 0.35 3.71
N LYS A 150 -12.43 -0.19 2.50
CA LYS A 150 -11.89 0.31 1.23
C LYS A 150 -13.00 0.97 0.43
N LEU A 151 -12.69 2.13 -0.14
CA LEU A 151 -13.55 2.86 -1.06
C LEU A 151 -12.78 3.16 -2.35
N ASP A 152 -13.40 2.99 -3.50
CA ASP A 152 -12.82 3.37 -4.81
C ASP A 152 -13.77 4.35 -5.49
N PHE A 153 -13.35 5.61 -5.63
CA PHE A 153 -14.21 6.68 -6.15
C PHE A 153 -14.41 6.57 -7.66
N ALA A 154 -13.42 6.05 -8.39
CA ALA A 154 -13.54 5.85 -9.83
C ALA A 154 -14.55 4.75 -10.14
N ALA A 155 -14.43 3.60 -9.47
CA ALA A 155 -15.33 2.48 -9.66
C ALA A 155 -16.74 2.74 -9.10
N SER A 156 -16.85 3.58 -8.06
CA SER A 156 -18.14 3.94 -7.47
C SER A 156 -18.83 5.14 -8.14
N ASP A 157 -18.17 5.81 -9.09
CA ASP A 157 -18.55 7.09 -9.70
C ASP A 157 -18.83 8.21 -8.67
N VAL A 158 -18.04 8.21 -7.59
CA VAL A 158 -18.07 9.28 -6.59
C VAL A 158 -17.47 10.55 -7.19
N GLN A 159 -18.15 11.66 -6.96
CA GLN A 159 -17.85 12.98 -7.54
C GLN A 159 -17.91 14.02 -6.42
N LEU A 160 -16.76 14.60 -6.08
CA LEU A 160 -16.66 15.54 -4.95
C LEU A 160 -17.20 16.95 -5.29
N ASP A 161 -17.53 17.21 -6.54
CA ASP A 161 -18.28 18.38 -6.99
C ASP A 161 -19.81 18.22 -6.89
N GLN A 162 -20.29 17.03 -6.54
CA GLN A 162 -21.72 16.76 -6.34
C GLN A 162 -22.08 16.80 -4.85
N PRO A 163 -22.91 17.76 -4.38
CA PRO A 163 -23.24 17.88 -2.97
C PRO A 163 -23.87 16.62 -2.35
N GLY A 164 -24.70 15.91 -3.11
CA GLY A 164 -25.30 14.65 -2.66
C GLY A 164 -24.27 13.55 -2.41
N HIS A 165 -23.22 13.46 -3.24
CA HIS A 165 -22.13 12.50 -3.05
C HIS A 165 -21.27 12.88 -1.83
N VAL A 166 -20.99 14.17 -1.65
CA VAL A 166 -20.27 14.67 -0.46
C VAL A 166 -21.04 14.32 0.81
N GLU A 167 -22.36 14.54 0.84
CA GLU A 167 -23.17 14.18 1.99
C GLU A 167 -23.17 12.67 2.26
N ARG A 168 -23.25 11.86 1.20
CA ARG A 168 -23.15 10.40 1.35
C ARG A 168 -21.80 9.96 1.92
N LEU A 169 -20.70 10.55 1.47
CA LEU A 169 -19.37 10.29 2.03
C LEU A 169 -19.29 10.71 3.51
N ARG A 170 -19.86 11.86 3.90
CA ARG A 170 -19.89 12.28 5.32
C ARG A 170 -20.60 11.26 6.20
N GLN A 171 -21.70 10.69 5.72
CA GLN A 171 -22.42 9.63 6.44
C GLN A 171 -21.55 8.38 6.61
N VAL A 172 -20.88 7.93 5.54
CA VAL A 172 -19.98 6.76 5.58
C VAL A 172 -18.78 7.01 6.50
N PHE A 173 -18.11 8.17 6.39
CA PHE A 173 -16.96 8.54 7.21
C PHE A 173 -17.33 8.63 8.69
N ARG A 174 -18.46 9.28 9.00
CA ARG A 174 -18.98 9.35 10.37
C ARG A 174 -19.29 7.97 10.94
N ALA A 175 -19.91 7.10 10.14
CA ALA A 175 -20.26 5.75 10.56
C ALA A 175 -19.02 4.86 10.78
N ALA A 176 -17.99 5.01 9.95
CA ALA A 176 -16.70 4.33 10.12
C ALA A 176 -15.97 4.83 11.37
N ASN A 177 -15.89 6.14 11.58
CA ASN A 177 -15.29 6.74 12.77
C ASN A 177 -15.95 6.27 14.06
N ALA A 178 -17.28 6.28 14.11
CA ALA A 178 -18.05 5.83 15.27
C ALA A 178 -17.83 4.34 15.61
N ARG A 179 -17.31 3.56 14.66
CA ARG A 179 -17.03 2.12 14.81
C ARG A 179 -15.53 1.83 14.90
N GLY A 180 -14.67 2.84 14.94
CA GLY A 180 -13.22 2.66 14.98
C GLY A 180 -12.63 2.05 13.70
N MET A 181 -13.37 2.12 12.58
CA MET A 181 -12.96 1.55 11.30
C MET A 181 -12.09 2.54 10.52
N ALA A 182 -10.87 2.14 10.16
CA ALA A 182 -10.04 2.90 9.23
C ALA A 182 -10.70 3.01 7.84
N ILE A 183 -10.26 3.99 7.04
CA ILE A 183 -10.77 4.22 5.69
C ILE A 183 -9.59 4.24 4.73
N VAL A 184 -9.50 3.30 3.81
CA VAL A 184 -8.58 3.34 2.67
C VAL A 184 -9.38 3.80 1.45
N MET A 185 -8.89 4.81 0.72
CA MET A 185 -9.63 5.33 -0.43
C MET A 185 -8.77 5.64 -1.65
N ASP A 186 -9.23 5.16 -2.81
CA ASP A 186 -8.82 5.71 -4.10
C ASP A 186 -9.71 6.93 -4.37
N MET A 187 -9.20 8.11 -4.04
CA MET A 187 -10.02 9.34 -4.12
C MET A 187 -10.16 9.87 -5.55
N ARG A 188 -9.39 9.36 -6.53
CA ARG A 188 -9.43 9.83 -7.91
C ARG A 188 -10.77 9.49 -8.56
N ALA A 189 -11.50 10.51 -9.01
CA ALA A 189 -12.74 10.32 -9.76
C ALA A 189 -12.49 9.67 -11.14
N SER A 190 -13.54 9.05 -11.70
CA SER A 190 -13.43 8.23 -12.91
C SER A 190 -12.90 9.01 -14.12
N ARG A 191 -11.71 8.61 -14.61
CA ARG A 191 -11.12 9.12 -15.86
C ARG A 191 -11.91 8.66 -17.08
N ALA A 192 -12.40 7.42 -17.06
CA ALA A 192 -13.16 6.84 -18.16
C ALA A 192 -14.48 7.60 -18.42
N LEU A 193 -15.08 8.16 -17.36
CA LEU A 193 -16.29 8.97 -17.44
C LEU A 193 -16.01 10.49 -17.53
N GLY A 194 -14.74 10.89 -17.66
CA GLY A 194 -14.35 12.30 -17.76
C GLY A 194 -14.73 13.14 -16.53
N ARG A 195 -14.75 12.54 -15.33
CA ARG A 195 -15.18 13.24 -14.11
C ARG A 195 -14.15 14.32 -13.68
N PRO A 196 -14.61 15.50 -13.23
CA PRO A 196 -13.73 16.54 -12.71
C PRO A 196 -12.85 16.02 -11.56
N TYR A 197 -11.59 16.42 -11.57
CA TYR A 197 -10.65 16.09 -10.50
C TYR A 197 -9.51 17.10 -10.45
N GLY A 198 -8.89 17.25 -9.28
CA GLY A 198 -7.74 18.13 -9.07
C GLY A 198 -7.77 18.81 -7.71
N ALA A 199 -7.17 19.99 -7.64
CA ALA A 199 -7.08 20.78 -6.42
C ALA A 199 -8.47 21.10 -5.80
N ALA A 200 -9.49 21.36 -6.62
CA ALA A 200 -10.84 21.64 -6.14
C ALA A 200 -11.43 20.46 -5.35
N GLN A 201 -11.37 19.26 -5.92
CA GLN A 201 -11.86 18.03 -5.29
C GLN A 201 -11.06 17.70 -4.02
N ALA A 202 -9.73 17.89 -4.01
CA ALA A 202 -8.93 17.71 -2.80
C ALA A 202 -9.30 18.68 -1.68
N ARG A 203 -9.65 19.94 -1.99
CA ARG A 203 -10.16 20.90 -0.99
C ARG A 203 -11.50 20.45 -0.43
N VAL A 204 -12.42 19.96 -1.27
CA VAL A 204 -13.69 19.40 -0.78
C VAL A 204 -13.45 18.22 0.16
N LEU A 205 -12.59 17.27 -0.22
CA LEU A 205 -12.25 16.15 0.65
C LEU A 205 -11.72 16.65 2.02
N LEU A 206 -10.72 17.53 1.99
CA LEU A 206 -10.09 18.09 3.18
C LEU A 206 -11.07 18.85 4.07
N GLU A 207 -11.89 19.70 3.49
CA GLU A 207 -12.72 20.66 4.24
C GLU A 207 -14.07 20.09 4.63
N GLN A 208 -14.60 19.15 3.84
CA GLN A 208 -16.00 18.74 3.94
C GLN A 208 -16.20 17.26 4.24
N VAL A 209 -15.18 16.40 4.08
CA VAL A 209 -15.31 14.95 4.30
C VAL A 209 -14.41 14.48 5.45
N LEU A 210 -13.11 14.80 5.41
CA LEU A 210 -12.16 14.39 6.46
C LEU A 210 -12.56 14.79 7.90
N PRO A 211 -13.23 15.93 8.17
CA PRO A 211 -13.69 16.26 9.52
C PRO A 211 -14.65 15.26 10.16
N TYR A 212 -15.24 14.34 9.37
CA TYR A 212 -16.17 13.32 9.87
C TYR A 212 -15.49 12.01 10.27
N ALA A 213 -14.17 11.89 10.10
CA ALA A 213 -13.37 10.77 10.58
C ALA A 213 -12.11 11.21 11.35
N PRO A 214 -12.22 12.02 12.42
CA PRO A 214 -11.06 12.62 13.09
C PRO A 214 -10.26 11.64 13.97
N ASP A 215 -10.80 10.45 14.26
CA ASP A 215 -10.29 9.52 15.28
C ASP A 215 -9.74 8.22 14.68
N VAL A 216 -10.03 7.94 13.41
CA VAL A 216 -9.59 6.73 12.70
C VAL A 216 -8.63 7.07 11.56
N PRO A 217 -7.67 6.17 11.22
CA PRO A 217 -6.80 6.38 10.07
C PRO A 217 -7.58 6.52 8.77
N VAL A 218 -7.22 7.53 7.96
CA VAL A 218 -7.67 7.67 6.57
C VAL A 218 -6.45 7.57 5.65
N GLN A 219 -6.36 6.50 4.89
CA GLN A 219 -5.31 6.27 3.90
C GLN A 219 -5.78 6.72 2.52
N VAL A 220 -5.07 7.68 1.95
CA VAL A 220 -5.24 8.14 0.57
C VAL A 220 -4.32 7.32 -0.33
N SER A 221 -4.93 6.50 -1.18
CA SER A 221 -4.17 5.59 -2.03
C SER A 221 -3.56 6.27 -3.25
N HIS A 222 -2.48 5.66 -3.75
CA HIS A 222 -1.76 6.11 -4.94
C HIS A 222 -1.38 7.60 -4.90
N LEU A 223 -1.09 8.13 -3.72
CA LEU A 223 -0.85 9.56 -3.50
C LEU A 223 -1.93 10.47 -4.14
N ALA A 224 -3.21 10.12 -4.00
CA ALA A 224 -4.36 10.80 -4.60
C ALA A 224 -4.49 10.64 -6.13
N GLY A 225 -3.83 9.65 -6.71
CA GLY A 225 -3.99 9.20 -8.11
C GLY A 225 -4.87 7.95 -8.24
N ASN A 226 -4.72 7.24 -9.36
CA ASN A 226 -5.37 5.93 -9.60
C ASN A 226 -4.39 4.81 -9.98
N GLY A 227 -3.08 5.12 -10.02
CA GLY A 227 -2.04 4.25 -10.56
C GLY A 227 -2.26 3.84 -12.05
N PRO A 228 -1.26 3.19 -12.67
CA PRO A 228 0.14 3.28 -12.32
C PRO A 228 0.75 4.64 -12.72
N GLY A 229 1.84 5.01 -12.05
CA GLY A 229 2.69 6.16 -12.37
C GLY A 229 2.29 7.49 -11.71
N PHE A 230 3.15 8.50 -11.93
CA PHE A 230 3.03 9.86 -11.36
C PHE A 230 2.72 10.95 -12.41
N GLY A 231 2.35 10.56 -13.63
CA GLY A 231 2.17 11.50 -14.75
C GLY A 231 0.86 12.29 -14.77
N ASP A 232 -0.11 11.94 -13.92
CA ASP A 232 -1.44 12.54 -13.93
C ASP A 232 -1.42 13.94 -13.29
N THR A 233 -1.52 15.00 -14.11
CA THR A 233 -1.47 16.39 -13.65
C THR A 233 -2.55 16.73 -12.61
N PRO A 234 -3.85 16.46 -12.84
CA PRO A 234 -4.84 16.64 -11.78
C PRO A 234 -4.55 15.84 -10.49
N ALA A 235 -3.93 14.65 -10.57
CA ALA A 235 -3.54 13.90 -9.36
C ALA A 235 -2.47 14.64 -8.56
N ARG A 236 -1.48 15.21 -9.26
CA ARG A 236 -0.43 16.02 -8.64
C ARG A 236 -0.97 17.30 -8.01
N GLU A 237 -1.99 17.92 -8.61
CA GLU A 237 -2.67 19.08 -8.04
C GLU A 237 -3.47 18.73 -6.77
N ALA A 238 -4.20 17.60 -6.79
CA ALA A 238 -4.90 17.10 -5.62
C ALA A 238 -3.93 16.78 -4.46
N LEU A 239 -2.86 16.05 -4.78
CA LEU A 239 -1.79 15.75 -3.84
C LEU A 239 -1.13 17.03 -3.29
N ALA A 240 -1.00 18.07 -4.11
CA ALA A 240 -0.41 19.33 -3.68
C ALA A 240 -1.23 20.00 -2.57
N VAL A 241 -2.55 20.03 -2.70
CA VAL A 241 -3.45 20.57 -1.68
C VAL A 241 -3.29 19.81 -0.35
N LEU A 242 -3.28 18.48 -0.41
CA LEU A 242 -3.16 17.65 0.79
C LEU A 242 -1.77 17.78 1.44
N ALA A 243 -0.70 17.87 0.64
CA ALA A 243 0.66 18.09 1.14
C ALA A 243 0.84 19.47 1.76
N GLU A 244 0.23 20.51 1.18
CA GLU A 244 0.21 21.85 1.78
C GLU A 244 -0.52 21.87 3.12
N ALA A 245 -1.65 21.17 3.23
CA ALA A 245 -2.36 21.03 4.50
C ALA A 245 -1.51 20.28 5.55
N ALA A 246 -0.85 19.18 5.15
CA ALA A 246 0.04 18.43 6.03
C ALA A 246 1.24 19.27 6.52
N ALA A 247 1.88 20.03 5.61
CA ALA A 247 3.02 20.90 5.93
C ALA A 247 2.63 22.04 6.90
N ARG A 248 1.40 22.55 6.80
CA ARG A 248 0.83 23.52 7.75
C ARG A 248 0.31 22.89 9.04
N GLN A 249 0.52 21.59 9.23
CA GLN A 249 0.03 20.83 10.38
C GLN A 249 -1.49 20.98 10.60
N ASP A 250 -2.26 21.03 9.51
CA ASP A 250 -3.71 21.16 9.56
C ASP A 250 -4.30 20.04 10.45
N PRO A 251 -5.14 20.36 11.46
CA PRO A 251 -5.70 19.37 12.36
C PRO A 251 -6.45 18.23 11.66
N ARG A 252 -7.02 18.51 10.48
CA ARG A 252 -7.76 17.53 9.66
C ARG A 252 -6.85 16.49 9.03
N MET A 253 -5.56 16.78 8.93
CA MET A 253 -4.53 15.87 8.43
C MET A 253 -4.01 14.92 9.50
N ARG A 254 -4.40 15.07 10.78
CA ARG A 254 -3.81 14.30 11.89
C ARG A 254 -3.82 12.78 11.65
N GLN A 255 -4.93 12.24 11.14
CA GLN A 255 -5.10 10.81 10.87
C GLN A 255 -4.93 10.44 9.38
N VAL A 256 -4.42 11.35 8.54
CA VAL A 256 -4.30 11.10 7.10
C VAL A 256 -2.92 10.53 6.76
N TRP A 257 -2.93 9.44 5.99
CA TRP A 257 -1.78 8.68 5.51
C TRP A 257 -1.84 8.53 3.99
N PHE A 258 -0.72 8.20 3.36
CA PHE A 258 -0.60 8.14 1.90
C PHE A 258 0.20 6.93 1.47
N ASP A 259 -0.37 6.01 0.69
CA ASP A 259 0.41 4.93 0.08
C ASP A 259 0.96 5.32 -1.29
N VAL A 260 2.15 4.79 -1.60
CA VAL A 260 2.85 5.00 -2.89
C VAL A 260 2.51 3.93 -3.93
N ALA A 261 1.51 3.10 -3.66
CA ALA A 261 1.24 1.89 -4.44
C ALA A 261 1.01 2.22 -5.91
N ALA A 262 1.61 1.42 -6.80
CA ALA A 262 1.65 1.63 -8.24
C ALA A 262 2.14 3.00 -8.75
N VAL A 263 2.47 3.99 -7.89
CA VAL A 263 2.93 5.32 -8.33
C VAL A 263 4.40 5.28 -8.76
N VAL A 264 5.22 4.56 -7.99
CA VAL A 264 6.65 4.45 -8.26
C VAL A 264 6.88 3.25 -9.17
N GLN A 265 7.11 3.54 -10.45
CA GLN A 265 7.42 2.55 -11.47
C GLN A 265 8.92 2.53 -11.76
N ALA A 266 9.43 1.40 -12.25
CA ALA A 266 10.85 1.21 -12.52
C ALA A 266 11.42 2.20 -13.55
N ASP A 267 10.56 2.73 -14.42
CA ASP A 267 10.85 3.66 -15.51
C ASP A 267 10.50 5.13 -15.18
N LEU A 268 10.20 5.46 -13.91
CA LEU A 268 9.87 6.82 -13.49
C LEU A 268 11.00 7.82 -13.86
N PRO A 269 10.72 8.85 -14.70
CA PRO A 269 11.75 9.81 -15.10
C PRO A 269 12.39 10.53 -13.92
N ALA A 270 13.70 10.82 -14.01
CA ALA A 270 14.46 11.35 -12.87
C ALA A 270 13.96 12.71 -12.36
N ASP A 271 13.43 13.55 -13.24
CA ASP A 271 12.81 14.82 -12.88
C ASP A 271 11.46 14.64 -12.17
N GLU A 272 10.65 13.66 -12.59
CA GLU A 272 9.43 13.26 -11.90
C GLU A 272 9.73 12.60 -10.54
N ALA A 273 10.75 11.75 -10.45
CA ALA A 273 11.22 11.18 -9.19
C ALA A 273 11.64 12.28 -8.20
N ARG A 274 12.35 13.32 -8.66
CA ARG A 274 12.68 14.50 -7.84
C ARG A 274 11.44 15.29 -7.43
N ARG A 275 10.44 15.46 -8.31
CA ARG A 275 9.17 16.11 -7.98
C ARG A 275 8.42 15.33 -6.91
N LEU A 276 8.32 14.01 -7.08
CA LEU A 276 7.68 13.09 -6.14
C LEU A 276 8.35 13.17 -4.76
N VAL A 277 9.68 13.02 -4.69
CA VAL A 277 10.41 13.09 -3.40
C VAL A 277 10.20 14.42 -2.69
N ARG A 278 10.20 15.56 -3.40
CA ARG A 278 9.85 16.85 -2.78
C ARG A 278 8.45 16.84 -2.17
N ARG A 279 7.49 16.21 -2.84
CA ARG A 279 6.12 16.10 -2.35
C ARG A 279 5.98 15.16 -1.16
N LEU A 280 6.69 14.02 -1.16
CA LEU A 280 6.75 13.10 -0.02
C LEU A 280 7.34 13.78 1.22
N ARG A 281 8.42 14.56 1.05
CA ARG A 281 9.00 15.36 2.15
C ARG A 281 8.01 16.40 2.68
N GLN A 282 7.27 17.06 1.80
CA GLN A 282 6.26 18.05 2.19
C GLN A 282 5.07 17.42 2.94
N LEU A 283 4.63 16.22 2.56
CA LEU A 283 3.62 15.45 3.31
C LEU A 283 4.09 15.10 4.73
N GLY A 284 5.41 14.99 4.92
CA GLY A 284 6.02 14.36 6.08
C GLY A 284 6.14 12.86 5.85
N LEU A 285 7.38 12.37 5.81
CA LEU A 285 7.68 10.97 5.49
C LEU A 285 7.09 9.97 6.49
N ASP A 286 6.77 10.40 7.71
CA ASP A 286 6.12 9.56 8.74
C ASP A 286 4.66 9.21 8.40
N ARG A 287 4.07 9.84 7.37
CA ARG A 287 2.71 9.56 6.88
C ARG A 287 2.69 8.80 5.55
N VAL A 288 3.86 8.51 4.99
CA VAL A 288 4.01 7.83 3.70
C VAL A 288 4.14 6.33 3.93
N LEU A 289 3.35 5.54 3.21
CA LEU A 289 3.25 4.10 3.37
C LEU A 289 3.76 3.40 2.12
N TYR A 290 4.41 2.26 2.32
CA TYR A 290 4.63 1.32 1.23
C TYR A 290 3.34 0.54 0.94
N GLY A 291 3.01 0.40 -0.33
CA GLY A 291 2.10 -0.61 -0.83
C GLY A 291 2.50 -0.97 -2.25
N SER A 292 2.21 -2.17 -2.72
CA SER A 292 2.59 -2.58 -4.08
C SER A 292 1.44 -2.51 -5.09
N ASP A 293 0.20 -2.81 -4.68
CA ASP A 293 -1.00 -2.89 -5.55
C ASP A 293 -0.79 -3.77 -6.81
N PRO A 294 -0.40 -5.06 -6.66
CA PRO A 294 -0.16 -5.92 -7.81
C PRO A 294 -1.49 -6.25 -8.50
N ARG A 295 -1.57 -6.02 -9.81
CA ARG A 295 -2.77 -6.35 -10.61
C ARG A 295 -2.66 -7.73 -11.25
N GLY A 296 -2.32 -8.73 -10.45
CA GLY A 296 -2.17 -10.14 -10.86
C GLY A 296 -0.74 -10.68 -10.73
N ALA A 297 -0.56 -11.95 -11.09
CA ALA A 297 0.61 -12.77 -10.77
C ALA A 297 1.97 -12.29 -11.36
N SER A 298 2.01 -11.30 -12.26
CA SER A 298 3.24 -10.91 -12.96
C SER A 298 3.86 -9.56 -12.58
N GLU A 299 3.29 -8.80 -11.64
CA GLU A 299 3.70 -7.39 -11.43
C GLU A 299 4.41 -7.08 -10.10
N ALA A 300 4.67 -8.09 -9.25
CA ALA A 300 5.07 -7.85 -7.85
C ALA A 300 6.58 -7.89 -7.46
N PRO A 301 7.59 -8.34 -8.25
CA PRO A 301 8.94 -8.45 -7.67
C PRO A 301 9.63 -7.09 -7.42
N ASP A 302 9.28 -6.04 -8.17
CA ASP A 302 10.16 -4.86 -8.28
C ASP A 302 9.60 -3.58 -7.63
N ALA A 303 8.38 -3.57 -7.08
CA ALA A 303 7.77 -2.32 -6.58
C ALA A 303 8.60 -1.67 -5.47
N TRP A 304 9.18 -2.47 -4.56
CA TRP A 304 10.09 -1.94 -3.55
C TRP A 304 11.43 -1.53 -4.15
N GLU A 305 11.97 -2.27 -5.12
CA GLU A 305 13.21 -1.90 -5.80
C GLU A 305 13.08 -0.59 -6.57
N ALA A 306 11.94 -0.36 -7.22
CA ALA A 306 11.60 0.91 -7.85
C ALA A 306 11.55 2.04 -6.82
N PHE A 307 10.95 1.80 -5.64
CA PHE A 307 10.97 2.77 -4.54
C PHE A 307 12.39 3.10 -4.07
N LEU A 308 13.28 2.11 -3.97
CA LEU A 308 14.68 2.31 -3.59
C LEU A 308 15.47 3.17 -4.59
N ARG A 309 15.00 3.32 -5.84
CA ARG A 309 15.62 4.20 -6.85
C ARG A 309 15.23 5.68 -6.71
N LEU A 310 14.26 6.01 -5.85
CA LEU A 310 13.92 7.40 -5.59
C LEU A 310 15.12 8.13 -4.96
N PRO A 311 15.31 9.43 -5.25
CA PRO A 311 16.39 10.24 -4.69
C PRO A 311 16.12 10.65 -3.22
N LEU A 312 15.77 9.67 -2.39
CA LEU A 312 15.65 9.75 -0.94
C LEU A 312 17.00 9.43 -0.29
N GLU A 313 17.27 10.03 0.86
CA GLU A 313 18.39 9.62 1.70
C GLU A 313 18.09 8.24 2.31
N LYS A 314 19.14 7.45 2.61
CA LYS A 314 18.97 6.12 3.23
C LYS A 314 18.09 6.17 4.50
N ALA A 315 18.24 7.22 5.32
CA ALA A 315 17.45 7.41 6.53
C ALA A 315 15.98 7.72 6.24
N GLU A 316 15.69 8.45 5.15
CA GLU A 316 14.33 8.74 4.67
C GLU A 316 13.67 7.46 4.15
N THR A 317 14.37 6.67 3.33
CA THR A 317 13.89 5.39 2.84
C THR A 317 13.59 4.43 4.00
N ALA A 318 14.50 4.34 4.97
CA ALA A 318 14.30 3.51 6.16
C ALA A 318 13.14 3.99 7.03
N ARG A 319 12.84 5.29 7.05
CA ARG A 319 11.67 5.85 7.75
C ARG A 319 10.38 5.39 7.10
N VAL A 320 10.24 5.54 5.78
CA VAL A 320 9.06 5.05 5.03
C VAL A 320 8.90 3.54 5.18
N ALA A 321 9.99 2.78 5.07
CA ALA A 321 9.98 1.32 5.22
C ALA A 321 9.40 0.86 6.57
N ARG A 322 9.58 1.62 7.65
CA ARG A 322 9.09 1.25 9.00
C ARG A 322 7.66 1.71 9.28
N ASN A 323 7.06 2.52 8.42
CA ASN A 323 5.72 3.04 8.69
C ASN A 323 4.70 1.90 8.60
N VAL A 324 3.88 1.77 9.65
CA VAL A 324 2.77 0.83 9.73
C VAL A 324 1.57 1.57 10.29
N VAL A 325 0.47 1.61 9.51
CA VAL A 325 -0.79 2.24 9.94
C VAL A 325 -1.40 1.46 11.10
N PRO A 326 -2.08 2.11 12.07
CA PRO A 326 -2.63 1.42 13.25
C PRO A 326 -3.52 0.20 12.95
N TYR A 327 -4.26 0.18 11.84
CA TYR A 327 -5.14 -0.96 11.52
C TYR A 327 -4.36 -2.26 11.20
N LEU A 328 -3.06 -2.19 10.86
CA LEU A 328 -2.18 -3.33 10.61
C LEU A 328 -1.36 -3.79 11.82
N ARG A 329 -1.49 -3.10 12.97
CA ARG A 329 -0.75 -3.43 14.19
C ARG A 329 -1.43 -4.55 14.97
#